data_AF-A0A1G8ZIE9-F1
#
_entry.id   AF-A0A1G8ZIE9-F1
#
_cell.length_a   1.000
_cell.length_b   1.000
_cell.length_c   1.000
_cell.angle_alpha   90.00
_cell.angle_beta   90.00
_cell.angle_gamma   90.00
#
_symmetry.space_group_name_H-M   'P 1'
#
loop_
_entity.id
_entity.type
_entity.pdbx_description
1 polymer ?
#
loop_
_entity_poly.entity_id
_entity_poly.type
_entity_poly.pdbx_seq_one_letter_code
_entity_poly.pdbx_strand_id
1 'polypeptide(L)' 'MNTNHWMPVIGMAAGIVLGLAAAFGGLGAFLLVLVLGAVGFLVGLFAAHGEVRLPNAPGKRR' A
#
# COMPACT_ATOMS: atom_id res chain seq x y z
N MET A 1 1.93 -9.69 -22.87
CA MET A 1 1.07 -9.77 -21.67
C MET A 1 1.94 -9.59 -20.43
N ASN A 2 2.17 -8.35 -20.03
CA ASN A 2 2.78 -8.00 -18.74
C ASN A 2 1.67 -8.04 -17.68
N THR A 3 1.36 -9.24 -17.21
CA THR A 3 0.49 -9.44 -16.06
C THR A 3 1.27 -9.04 -14.82
N ASN A 4 0.91 -7.90 -14.25
CA ASN A 4 1.43 -7.38 -13.00
C ASN A 4 1.14 -8.37 -11.87
N HIS A 5 2.02 -9.36 -11.73
CA HIS A 5 1.95 -10.48 -10.79
C HIS A 5 2.08 -10.03 -9.32
N TRP A 6 2.35 -8.75 -9.12
CA TRP A 6 2.50 -8.09 -7.82
C TRP A 6 1.14 -7.69 -7.24
N MET A 7 0.15 -7.39 -8.10
CA MET A 7 -1.21 -7.02 -7.70
C MET A 7 -1.90 -8.13 -6.88
N PRO A 8 -1.80 -9.42 -7.23
CA PRO A 8 -2.29 -10.52 -6.39
C PRO A 8 -1.65 -10.57 -5.00
N VAL A 9 -0.34 -10.35 -4.89
CA VAL A 9 0.39 -10.40 -3.61
C VAL A 9 -0.07 -9.28 -2.69
N ILE A 10 -0.26 -8.09 -3.24
CA ILE A 10 -0.79 -6.92 -2.51
C ILE A 10 -2.21 -7.19 -2.03
N GLY A 11 -3.07 -7.80 -2.87
CA GLY A 11 -4.42 -8.18 -2.48
C GLY A 11 -4.47 -9.23 -1.36
N MET A 12 -3.58 -10.22 -1.41
CA MET A 12 -3.44 -11.25 -0.37
C MET A 12 -2.98 -10.64 0.96
N ALA A 13 -1.96 -9.79 0.95
CA ALA A 13 -1.46 -9.13 2.14
C ALA A 13 -2.54 -8.23 2.77
N ALA A 14 -3.26 -7.45 1.96
CA ALA A 14 -4.37 -6.63 2.43
C ALA A 14 -5.49 -7.49 3.04
N GLY A 15 -5.84 -8.63 2.44
CA GLY A 15 -6.84 -9.55 2.95
C GLY A 15 -6.49 -10.16 4.31
N ILE A 16 -5.23 -10.56 4.52
CA ILE A 16 -4.75 -11.08 5.81
C ILE A 16 -4.86 -10.01 6.90
N VAL A 17 -4.44 -8.78 6.60
CA VAL A 17 -4.52 -7.64 7.53
C VAL A 17 -5.98 -7.33 7.87
N LEU A 18 -6.89 -7.36 6.89
CA LEU A 18 -8.33 -7.16 7.09
C LEU A 18 -8.97 -8.28 7.92
N GLY A 19 -8.54 -9.54 7.74
CA GLY A 19 -8.99 -10.68 8.54
C GLY A 19 -8.56 -10.58 10.00
N LEU A 20 -7.32 -10.13 10.26
CA LEU A 20 -6.83 -9.80 11.59
C LEU A 20 -7.63 -8.66 12.24
N ALA A 21 -7.99 -7.63 11.47
CA ALA A 21 -8.85 -6.55 11.95
C ALA A 21 -10.25 -7.05 12.39
N ALA A 22 -10.83 -7.97 11.60
CA ALA A 22 -12.14 -8.54 11.85
C ALA A 22 -12.15 -9.49 13.07
N ALA A 23 -11.03 -10.13 13.40
CA ALA A 23 -10.90 -11.03 14.55
C ALA A 23 -11.17 -10.34 15.91
N PHE A 24 -11.05 -9.02 15.99
CA PHE A 24 -11.36 -8.25 17.21
C PHE A 24 -12.87 -7.99 17.40
N GLY A 25 -13.73 -8.46 16.49
CA GLY A 25 -15.08 -8.94 16.82
C GLY A 25 -16.12 -7.94 17.35
N GLY A 26 -15.92 -6.63 17.24
CA GLY A 26 -16.87 -5.61 17.70
C GLY A 26 -16.92 -4.36 16.82
N LEU A 27 -18.10 -3.74 16.68
CA LEU A 27 -18.32 -2.56 15.83
C LEU A 27 -17.31 -1.42 16.10
N GLY A 28 -16.96 -1.19 17.36
CA GLY A 28 -15.98 -0.16 17.75
C GLY A 28 -14.53 -0.53 17.41
N ALA A 29 -14.11 -1.76 17.70
CA ALA A 29 -12.74 -2.23 17.42
C ALA A 29 -12.49 -2.35 15.90
N PHE A 30 -13.49 -2.82 15.16
CA PHE A 30 -13.47 -2.89 13.71
C PHE A 30 -13.37 -1.50 13.08
N LEU A 31 -14.15 -0.52 13.55
CA LEU A 31 -14.06 0.87 13.07
C LEU A 31 -12.69 1.49 13.36
N LEU A 32 -12.12 1.25 14.54
CA LEU A 32 -10.78 1.74 14.89
C LEU A 32 -9.70 1.16 13.97
N VAL A 33 -9.74 -0.15 13.70
CA VAL A 33 -8.78 -0.80 12.81
C VAL A 33 -9.03 -0.43 11.35
N LEU A 34 -10.28 -0.21 10.93
CA LEU A 34 -10.59 0.28 9.59
C LEU A 34 -10.02 1.68 9.36
N VAL A 35 -10.16 2.57 10.34
CA VAL A 35 -9.56 3.92 10.29
C VAL A 35 -8.05 3.83 10.30
N LEU A 36 -7.45 3.02 11.19
CA LEU A 36 -5.99 2.87 11.27
C LEU A 36 -5.40 2.22 10.00
N GLY A 37 -6.10 1.23 9.45
CA GLY A 37 -5.76 0.57 8.19
C GLY A 37 -5.90 1.50 6.99
N ALA A 38 -6.94 2.33 6.95
CA ALA A 38 -7.08 3.37 5.93
C ALA A 38 -5.95 4.39 6.01
N VAL A 39 -5.60 4.85 7.21
CA VAL A 39 -4.45 5.76 7.42
C VAL A 39 -3.13 5.10 6.97
N GLY A 40 -2.89 3.84 7.36
CA GLY A 40 -1.70 3.09 6.94
C GLY A 40 -1.65 2.85 5.42
N PHE A 41 -2.79 2.60 4.78
CA PHE A 41 -2.90 2.46 3.34
C PHE A 41 -2.63 3.78 2.61
N LEU A 42 -3.19 4.89 3.10
CA LEU A 42 -2.90 6.22 2.55
C LEU A 42 -1.40 6.53 2.68
N VAL A 43 -0.81 6.35 3.86
CA VAL A 43 0.63 6.59 4.08
C VAL A 43 1.49 5.69 3.19
N GLY A 44 1.14 4.41 3.06
CA GLY A 44 1.82 3.47 2.16
C GLY A 44 1.68 3.87 0.69
N LEU A 45 0.52 4.37 0.28
CA LEU A 45 0.28 4.88 -1.07
C LEU A 45 1.12 6.13 -1.36
N PHE A 46 1.21 7.07 -0.41
CA PHE A 46 2.06 8.25 -0.53
C PHE A 46 3.55 7.90 -0.53
N ALA A 47 3.98 6.95 0.30
CA ALA A 47 5.35 6.46 0.31
C ALA A 47 5.71 5.74 -1.00
N ALA A 48 4.78 4.96 -1.57
CA ALA A 48 4.96 4.28 -2.85
C ALA A 48 4.98 5.23 -4.05
N HIS A 49 4.26 6.36 -3.99
CA HIS A 49 4.36 7.43 -5.01
C HIS A 49 5.58 8.35 -4.82
N GLY A 50 6.31 8.19 -3.71
CA GLY A 50 7.54 8.90 -3.39
C GLY A 50 8.79 8.36 -4.11
N GLU A 51 8.65 7.76 -5.29
CA GLU A 51 9.80 7.62 -6.18
C GLU A 51 10.22 9.02 -6.59
N VAL A 52 11.17 9.57 -5.83
CA VAL A 52 11.93 10.75 -6.20
C VAL A 52 12.64 10.37 -7.49
N ARG A 53 11.99 10.67 -8.63
CA ARG A 53 12.65 10.74 -9.92
C ARG A 53 13.78 11.73 -9.75
N LEU A 54 14.99 11.21 -9.56
CA LEU A 54 16.18 11.99 -9.85
C LEU A 54 16.10 12.26 -11.36
N PRO A 55 15.97 13.52 -11.80
CA PRO A 55 16.16 13.87 -13.19
C PRO A 55 17.59 13.45 -13.52
N ASN A 56 17.72 12.41 -14.36
CA ASN A 56 18.98 12.00 -14.91
C ASN A 56 19.66 13.23 -15.51
N ALA A 57 20.84 13.57 -14.97
CA ALA A 57 21.59 14.74 -15.38
C ALA A 57 22.00 14.61 -16.87
N PRO A 58 21.97 15.72 -17.64
CA PRO A 58 22.34 15.71 -19.05
C PRO A 58 23.85 15.47 -19.22
N GLY A 59 24.20 14.22 -19.54
CA GLY A 59 25.55 13.78 -19.92
C GLY A 59 25.85 14.04 -21.39
N LYS A 60 26.17 15.30 -21.71
CA LYS A 60 27.21 15.79 -22.63
C LYS A 60 27.70 14.85 -23.76
N ARG A 61 27.39 15.27 -25.01
CA ARG A 61 28.21 15.23 -26.25
C ARG A 61 29.40 14.25 -26.27
N ARG A 62 29.34 13.24 -27.13
CA ARG A 62 30.29 13.08 -28.24
C ARG A 62 29.76 12.15 -29.32
#